data_AF-A0A923PVQ8-F1
#
_entry.id   AF-A0A923PVQ8-F1
#
_cell.length_a   1.000
_cell.length_b   1.000
_cell.length_c   1.000
_cell.angle_alpha   90.00
_cell.angle_beta   90.00
_cell.angle_gamma   90.00
#
_symmetry.space_group_name_H-M   'P 1'
#
loop_
_entity.id
_entity.type
_entity.pdbx_description
1 polymer ?
#
loop_
_entity_poly.entity_id
_entity_poly.type
_entity_poly.pdbx_seq_one_letter_code
_entity_poly.pdbx_strand_id
1 'polypeptide(L)' 'MAFSLAFTAVARAAVPAAEAARLGADLTPLGAETTANADGTIPAWNGGVLTPPAGYKVGHHHPDP' A
#
# COMPACT_ATOMS: atom_id res chain seq x y z
N MET A 1 -10.22 -42.62 -30.39
CA MET A 1 -9.45 -41.86 -29.37
C MET A 1 -9.92 -40.42 -29.42
N ALA A 2 -10.71 -39.98 -28.43
CA ALA A 2 -11.15 -38.58 -28.35
C ALA A 2 -10.16 -37.83 -27.45
N PHE A 3 -9.39 -36.92 -28.03
CA PHE A 3 -8.50 -36.03 -27.29
C PHE A 3 -9.30 -34.79 -26.90
N SER A 4 -9.76 -34.72 -25.66
CA SER A 4 -10.41 -33.53 -25.11
C SER A 4 -9.34 -32.51 -24.71
N LEU A 5 -9.32 -31.35 -25.37
CA LEU A 5 -8.42 -30.24 -25.03
C LEU A 5 -9.00 -29.45 -23.85
N ALA A 6 -8.39 -29.56 -22.68
CA ALA A 6 -8.74 -28.74 -21.51
C ALA A 6 -8.15 -27.34 -21.68
N PHE A 7 -9.00 -26.32 -21.81
CA PHE A 7 -8.59 -24.91 -21.80
C PHE A 7 -8.38 -24.46 -20.34
N THR A 8 -7.13 -24.37 -19.90
CA THR A 8 -6.78 -23.64 -18.67
C THR A 8 -6.80 -22.14 -18.97
N ALA A 9 -7.77 -21.43 -18.40
CA ALA A 9 -7.81 -19.97 -18.48
C ALA A 9 -6.56 -19.38 -17.80
N VAL A 10 -5.77 -18.61 -18.55
CA VAL A 10 -4.66 -17.82 -17.99
C VAL A 10 -5.27 -16.62 -17.27
N ALA A 11 -5.22 -16.62 -15.94
CA ALA A 11 -5.62 -15.47 -15.14
C ALA A 11 -4.63 -14.31 -15.36
N ARG A 12 -5.13 -13.17 -15.85
CA ARG A 12 -4.30 -11.97 -16.07
C ARG A 12 -4.46 -11.02 -14.88
N ALA A 13 -3.57 -11.16 -13.90
CA ALA A 13 -3.52 -10.30 -12.72
C ALA A 13 -2.59 -9.10 -12.98
N ALA A 14 -3.12 -8.05 -13.61
CA ALA A 14 -2.44 -6.78 -13.74
C ALA A 14 -3.45 -5.65 -13.46
N VAL A 15 -3.06 -4.70 -12.61
CA VAL A 15 -3.88 -3.51 -12.37
C VAL A 15 -3.70 -2.53 -13.53
N PRO A 16 -4.76 -1.82 -13.97
CA PRO A 16 -4.63 -0.76 -14.96
C PRO A 16 -3.63 0.31 -14.50
N ALA A 17 -2.87 0.88 -15.43
CA ALA A 17 -1.90 1.93 -15.10
C ALA A 17 -2.54 3.15 -14.40
N ALA A 18 -3.79 3.47 -14.74
CA ALA A 18 -4.55 4.53 -14.10
C ALA A 18 -4.85 4.24 -12.61
N GLU A 19 -5.11 2.98 -12.27
CA GLU A 19 -5.34 2.55 -10.88
C GLU A 19 -4.02 2.61 -10.08
N ALA A 20 -2.93 2.14 -10.68
CA ALA A 20 -1.60 2.21 -10.07
C ALA A 20 -1.13 3.65 -9.83
N ALA A 21 -1.50 4.59 -10.71
CA ALA A 21 -1.16 6.01 -10.58
C ALA A 21 -1.81 6.69 -9.37
N ARG A 22 -2.84 6.08 -8.77
CA ARG A 22 -3.49 6.57 -7.54
C ARG A 22 -2.65 6.31 -6.28
N LEU A 23 -1.79 5.29 -6.31
CA LEU A 23 -0.89 4.97 -5.22
C LEU A 23 0.12 6.11 -5.02
N GLY A 24 0.18 6.64 -3.81
CA GLY A 24 1.01 7.78 -3.44
C GLY A 24 0.42 9.15 -3.84
N ALA A 25 -0.70 9.19 -4.57
CA ALA A 25 -1.42 10.42 -4.90
C ALA A 25 -2.58 10.64 -3.91
N ASP A 26 -3.71 9.97 -4.13
CA ASP A 26 -4.87 9.96 -3.23
C ASP A 26 -4.88 8.74 -2.30
N LEU A 27 -4.18 7.68 -2.67
CA LEU A 27 -4.00 6.48 -1.86
C LEU A 27 -2.61 6.46 -1.22
N THR A 28 -2.51 5.85 -0.05
CA THR A 28 -1.23 5.47 0.55
C THR A 28 -0.52 4.45 -0.35
N PRO A 29 0.80 4.25 -0.20
CA PRO A 29 1.52 3.21 -0.95
C PRO A 29 0.95 1.80 -0.74
N LEU A 30 0.17 1.59 0.32
CA LEU A 30 -0.54 0.33 0.63
C LEU A 30 -1.96 0.27 0.05
N GLY A 31 -2.46 1.35 -0.57
CA GLY A 31 -3.78 1.41 -1.21
C GLY A 31 -4.93 1.91 -0.34
N ALA A 32 -4.68 2.35 0.89
CA ALA A 32 -5.69 2.99 1.74
C ALA A 32 -5.88 4.47 1.38
N GLU A 33 -7.04 5.06 1.62
CA GLU A 33 -7.22 6.52 1.41
C GLU A 33 -6.30 7.35 2.32
N THR A 34 -5.79 8.47 1.80
CA THR A 34 -4.87 9.36 2.53
C THR A 34 -5.58 10.39 3.42
N THR A 35 -6.86 10.67 3.17
CA THR A 35 -7.61 11.69 3.90
C THR A 35 -8.02 11.23 5.30
N ALA A 36 -8.24 12.20 6.21
CA ALA A 36 -8.82 11.90 7.52
C ALA A 36 -10.24 11.33 7.38
N ASN A 37 -10.66 10.47 8.30
CA ASN A 37 -12.03 9.97 8.28
C ASN A 37 -13.02 11.07 8.70
N ALA A 38 -14.29 10.90 8.31
CA ALA A 38 -15.35 11.85 8.65
C ALA A 38 -15.52 12.02 10.17
N ASP A 39 -15.27 10.96 10.94
CA ASP A 39 -15.38 10.97 12.40
C ASP A 39 -14.20 11.67 13.09
N GLY A 40 -13.16 12.07 12.34
CA GLY A 40 -11.97 12.77 12.85
C GLY A 40 -11.08 11.93 13.79
N THR A 41 -11.35 10.64 13.96
CA THR A 41 -10.60 9.72 14.83
C THR A 41 -9.36 9.16 14.14
N ILE A 42 -9.35 9.12 12.81
CA ILE A 42 -8.22 8.67 11.99
C ILE A 42 -7.66 9.91 11.29
N PRO A 43 -6.45 10.36 11.65
CA PRO A 43 -5.83 11.50 10.99
C PRO A 43 -5.45 11.15 9.55
N ALA A 44 -5.31 12.19 8.71
CA ALA A 44 -4.79 12.01 7.37
C ALA A 44 -3.39 11.40 7.39
N TRP A 45 -3.11 10.52 6.44
CA TRP A 45 -1.80 9.89 6.31
C TRP A 45 -0.80 10.89 5.71
N ASN A 46 0.31 11.11 6.41
CA ASN A 46 1.31 12.13 6.06
C ASN A 46 2.70 11.57 5.72
N GLY A 47 2.79 10.29 5.36
CA GLY A 47 4.08 9.65 5.04
C GLY A 47 4.65 8.73 6.12
N GLY A 48 3.96 8.59 7.27
CA GLY A 48 4.42 7.73 8.37
C GLY A 48 5.59 8.35 9.14
N VAL A 49 6.55 7.52 9.57
CA VAL A 49 7.72 7.97 10.33
C VAL A 49 8.77 8.57 9.39
N LEU A 50 8.64 9.87 9.10
CA LEU A 50 9.56 10.60 8.22
C LEU A 50 10.82 11.07 8.94
N THR A 51 10.75 11.26 10.26
CA THR A 51 11.85 11.73 11.09
C THR A 51 12.18 10.70 12.15
N PRO A 52 13.46 10.32 12.32
CA PRO A 52 13.84 9.43 13.41
C PRO A 52 13.53 10.09 14.78
N PRO A 53 13.06 9.31 15.76
CA PRO A 53 12.76 9.84 17.10
C PRO A 53 14.02 10.41 17.76
N ALA A 54 13.83 11.36 18.68
CA ALA A 54 14.94 12.00 19.38
C ALA A 54 15.83 10.96 20.08
N GLY A 55 17.13 10.96 19.77
CA GLY A 55 18.10 9.99 20.31
C GLY A 55 18.30 8.73 19.46
N TYR A 56 17.54 8.53 18.38
CA TYR A 56 17.80 7.44 17.45
C TYR A 56 19.11 7.66 16.67
N LYS A 57 20.00 6.67 16.72
CA LYS A 57 21.20 6.60 15.90
C LYS A 57 21.08 5.41 14.96
N VAL A 58 21.54 5.57 13.72
CA VAL A 58 21.56 4.49 12.72
C VAL A 58 22.28 3.28 13.30
N GLY A 59 21.60 2.13 13.32
CA GLY A 59 22.09 0.89 13.93
C GLY A 59 21.49 0.56 15.30
N HIS A 60 20.78 1.49 15.95
CA HIS A 60 19.96 1.17 17.11
C HIS A 60 18.63 0.54 16.69
N HIS A 61 18.08 -0.32 17.55
CA HIS A 61 16.69 -0.74 17.47
C HIS A 61 15.78 0.50 17.59
N HIS A 62 14.64 0.47 16.90
CA HIS A 62 13.63 1.50 17.05
C HIS A 62 13.25 1.57 18.54
N PRO A 63 13.30 2.75 19.18
CA PRO A 63 12.92 2.86 20.58
C PRO A 63 11.46 2.42 20.72
N ASP A 64 11.18 1.56 21.71
CA ASP A 64 9.80 1.20 22.01
C ASP A 64 9.05 2.46 22.49
N PRO A 65 7.87 2.74 21.93
CA PRO A 65 7.09 3.95 22.20
C PRO A 65 6.47 3.98 23.60
#